data_AF-H9FGP4-F1
#
_entry.id   AF-H9FGP4-F1
#
_cell.length_a   1.000
_cell.length_b   1.000
_cell.length_c   1.000
_cell.angle_alpha   90.00
_cell.angle_beta   90.00
_cell.angle_gamma   90.00
#
_symmetry.space_group_name_H-M   'P 1'
#
loop_
_entity.id
_entity.type
_entity.pdbx_description
1 polymer ?
#
loop_
_entity_poly.entity_id
_entity_poly.type
_entity_poly.pdbx_seq_one_letter_code
_entity_poly.pdbx_strand_id
1 'polypeptide(L)'
;EEPIKGSPGLSFYFKINGFPVFLKGSNWIPADSFQDRVTSELLRLLLQSVVDANMNTLRVWGGGIYEQDEFYELCDELGIMVWQDFMFACALYPTDQGFLDSVRAEVAYQIKRLKSHPSIIIWSGNNENEEALMMNWYYISIT
;
A
#
# COMPACT_ATOMS: atom_id res chain seq x y z
N GLU A 1 16.77 9.25 2.88
CA GLU A 1 16.66 10.63 2.42
C GLU A 1 18.05 11.27 2.42
N GLU A 2 18.40 11.93 1.33
CA GLU A 2 19.70 12.57 1.12
C GLU A 2 19.47 13.92 0.40
N PRO A 3 20.22 15.00 0.71
CA PRO A 3 20.14 16.26 -0.03
C PRO A 3 20.56 16.09 -1.49
N ILE A 4 19.87 16.76 -2.42
CA ILE A 4 20.24 16.77 -3.84
C ILE A 4 20.91 18.10 -4.17
N LYS A 5 22.13 18.05 -4.71
CA LYS A 5 22.88 19.27 -5.07
C LYS A 5 22.11 20.10 -6.10
N GLY A 6 21.82 21.36 -5.77
CA GLY A 6 21.09 22.28 -6.64
C GLY A 6 19.57 22.12 -6.60
N SER A 7 19.03 21.30 -5.71
CA SER A 7 17.58 21.14 -5.51
C SER A 7 17.26 21.30 -4.00
N PRO A 8 16.43 22.29 -3.60
CA PRO A 8 16.03 22.45 -2.21
C PRO A 8 15.14 21.29 -1.75
N GLY A 9 15.21 20.93 -0.46
CA GLY A 9 14.43 19.84 0.13
C GLY A 9 15.24 18.54 0.30
N LEU A 10 14.52 17.41 0.36
CA LEU A 10 15.08 16.08 0.57
C LEU A 10 14.66 15.14 -0.57
N SER A 11 15.53 14.19 -0.91
CA SER A 11 15.17 13.12 -1.84
C SER A 11 14.22 12.10 -1.22
N PHE A 12 13.37 11.51 -2.05
CA PHE A 12 12.52 10.38 -1.71
C PHE A 12 12.67 9.29 -2.77
N TYR A 13 13.34 8.21 -2.42
CA TYR A 13 13.58 7.05 -3.29
C TYR A 13 13.91 5.82 -2.47
N PHE A 14 13.83 4.64 -3.10
CA PHE A 14 14.09 3.37 -2.45
C PHE A 14 15.46 2.82 -2.81
N LYS A 15 16.15 2.26 -1.80
CA LYS A 15 17.33 1.42 -2.00
C LYS A 15 16.98 0.00 -1.59
N ILE A 16 17.13 -0.96 -2.51
CA ILE A 16 16.97 -2.38 -2.22
C ILE A 16 18.37 -2.99 -2.15
N ASN A 17 18.71 -3.58 -1.01
CA ASN A 17 20.06 -4.10 -0.74
C ASN A 17 21.18 -3.07 -1.00
N GLY A 18 20.92 -1.79 -0.73
CA GLY A 18 21.86 -0.69 -0.92
C GLY A 18 21.88 -0.07 -2.31
N PHE A 19 21.21 -0.66 -3.31
CA PHE A 19 21.15 -0.14 -4.68
C PHE A 19 19.90 0.70 -4.89
N PRO A 20 20.00 1.93 -5.44
CA PRO A 20 18.83 2.72 -5.81
C PRO A 20 18.01 1.98 -6.88
N VAL A 21 16.70 1.83 -6.64
CA VAL A 21 15.77 1.20 -7.58
C VAL A 21 14.70 2.20 -8.00
N PHE A 22 14.52 2.35 -9.31
CA PHE A 22 13.41 3.12 -9.85
C PHE A 22 12.13 2.26 -9.83
N LEU A 23 11.13 2.70 -9.07
CA LEU A 23 9.85 2.01 -8.99
C LEU A 23 9.06 2.23 -10.30
N LYS A 24 8.67 1.14 -10.95
CA LYS A 24 7.86 1.11 -12.18
C LYS A 24 6.64 0.25 -11.90
N GLY A 25 5.46 0.83 -11.96
CA GLY A 25 4.30 0.13 -11.44
C GLY A 25 2.98 0.86 -11.61
N SER A 26 2.00 0.34 -10.92
CA SER A 26 0.63 0.84 -10.87
C SER A 26 0.03 0.64 -9.46
N ASN A 27 -1.21 1.10 -9.28
CA ASN A 27 -1.98 0.85 -8.06
C ASN A 27 -2.83 -0.42 -8.27
N TRP A 28 -2.81 -1.30 -7.29
CA TRP A 28 -3.67 -2.47 -7.18
C TRP A 28 -4.94 -2.11 -6.40
N ILE A 29 -6.09 -2.49 -6.95
CA ILE A 29 -7.41 -2.39 -6.32
C ILE A 29 -8.02 -3.80 -6.26
N PRO A 30 -9.03 -4.05 -5.42
CA PRO A 30 -9.69 -5.35 -5.36
C PRO A 30 -10.14 -5.83 -6.76
N ALA A 31 -9.73 -7.03 -7.13
CA ALA A 31 -9.97 -7.59 -8.48
C ALA A 31 -11.45 -7.91 -8.75
N ASP A 32 -12.25 -8.08 -7.70
CA ASP A 32 -13.70 -8.27 -7.78
C ASP A 32 -14.36 -7.63 -6.54
N SER A 33 -15.65 -7.30 -6.66
CA SER A 33 -16.47 -6.90 -5.51
C SER A 33 -16.70 -8.03 -4.51
N PHE A 34 -16.60 -9.28 -4.96
CA PHE A 34 -16.78 -10.50 -4.18
C PHE A 34 -15.49 -11.31 -4.15
N GLN A 35 -14.80 -11.29 -3.01
CA GLN A 35 -13.45 -11.88 -2.87
C GLN A 35 -13.41 -13.39 -3.03
N ASP A 36 -14.51 -14.10 -2.78
CA ASP A 36 -14.65 -15.54 -3.03
C ASP A 36 -14.53 -15.93 -4.51
N ARG A 37 -14.63 -14.96 -5.42
CA ARG A 37 -14.44 -15.15 -6.87
C ARG A 37 -13.02 -14.86 -7.35
N VAL A 38 -12.18 -14.27 -6.50
CA VAL A 38 -10.78 -13.95 -6.83
C VAL A 38 -9.94 -15.21 -6.61
N THR A 39 -9.92 -16.08 -7.62
CA THR A 39 -9.22 -17.36 -7.53
C THR A 39 -7.70 -17.21 -7.67
N SER A 40 -6.97 -18.22 -7.23
CA SER A 40 -5.52 -18.38 -7.40
C SER A 40 -5.08 -18.21 -8.85
N GLU A 41 -5.83 -18.79 -9.80
CA GLU A 41 -5.52 -18.70 -11.24
C GLU A 41 -5.68 -17.27 -11.74
N LEU A 42 -6.71 -16.56 -11.27
CA LEU A 42 -6.91 -15.15 -11.63
C LEU A 42 -5.80 -14.28 -11.04
N LEU A 43 -5.44 -14.46 -9.77
CA LEU A 43 -4.33 -13.73 -9.15
C LEU A 43 -3.03 -13.94 -9.91
N ARG A 44 -2.67 -15.20 -10.19
CA ARG A 44 -1.44 -15.52 -10.92
C ARG A 44 -1.46 -14.93 -12.34
N LEU A 45 -2.60 -14.95 -13.03
CA LEU A 45 -2.75 -14.32 -14.35
C LEU A 45 -2.51 -12.80 -14.29
N LEU A 46 -3.10 -12.13 -13.31
CA LEU A 46 -2.97 -10.68 -13.14
C LEU A 46 -1.54 -10.29 -12.77
N LEU A 47 -0.91 -10.99 -11.82
CA LEU A 47 0.46 -10.72 -11.42
C LEU A 47 1.48 -11.10 -12.52
N GLN A 48 1.22 -12.15 -13.30
CA GLN A 48 2.03 -12.42 -14.50
C GLN A 48 1.92 -11.28 -15.52
N SER A 49 0.72 -10.70 -15.69
CA SER A 49 0.53 -9.55 -16.58
C SER A 49 1.33 -8.32 -16.10
N VAL A 50 1.51 -8.14 -14.79
CA VAL A 50 2.36 -7.10 -14.20
C VAL A 50 3.83 -7.33 -14.56
N VAL A 51 4.31 -8.58 -14.46
CA VAL A 51 5.66 -8.97 -14.88
C VAL A 51 5.88 -8.73 -16.37
N ASP A 52 4.94 -9.19 -17.21
CA ASP A 52 5.01 -9.05 -18.67
C ASP A 52 4.98 -7.57 -19.11
N ALA A 53 4.33 -6.71 -18.33
CA ALA A 53 4.33 -5.27 -18.49
C ALA A 53 5.63 -4.58 -18.01
N ASN A 54 6.65 -5.34 -17.59
CA ASN A 54 7.93 -4.85 -17.07
C ASN A 54 7.81 -3.95 -15.82
N MET A 55 6.75 -4.15 -15.03
CA MET A 55 6.59 -3.52 -13.72
C MET A 55 7.40 -4.26 -12.67
N ASN A 56 7.82 -3.54 -11.62
CA ASN A 56 8.53 -4.10 -10.47
C ASN A 56 7.89 -3.70 -9.14
N THR A 57 6.80 -2.91 -9.16
CA THR A 57 6.13 -2.44 -7.95
C THR A 57 4.62 -2.40 -8.16
N LEU A 58 3.86 -2.78 -7.14
CA LEU A 58 2.44 -2.48 -7.01
C LEU A 58 2.19 -1.72 -5.71
N ARG A 59 1.28 -0.76 -5.75
CA ARG A 59 0.72 -0.16 -4.52
C ARG A 59 -0.61 -0.80 -4.21
N VAL A 60 -0.70 -1.54 -3.11
CA VAL A 60 -1.99 -2.02 -2.59
C VAL A 60 -2.70 -0.84 -1.96
N TRP A 61 -3.69 -0.31 -2.68
CA TRP A 61 -4.36 0.95 -2.34
C TRP A 61 -5.27 0.80 -1.11
N GLY A 62 -5.20 1.77 -0.20
CA GLY A 62 -5.89 1.75 1.11
C GLY A 62 -7.42 1.82 1.10
N GLY A 63 -8.07 1.96 -0.05
CA GLY A 63 -9.53 1.83 -0.14
C GLY A 63 -10.00 0.45 -0.59
N GLY A 64 -9.06 -0.49 -0.74
CA GLY A 64 -9.32 -1.90 -1.02
C GLY A 64 -9.37 -2.74 0.26
N ILE A 65 -8.59 -3.82 0.24
CA ILE A 65 -8.42 -4.74 1.36
C ILE A 65 -6.93 -5.02 1.60
N TYR A 66 -6.57 -5.49 2.78
CA TYR A 66 -5.33 -6.27 2.91
C TYR A 66 -5.55 -7.56 2.12
N GLU A 67 -4.72 -7.78 1.11
CA GLU A 67 -4.94 -8.88 0.16
C GLU A 67 -4.80 -10.27 0.81
N GLN A 68 -5.26 -11.28 0.08
CA GLN A 68 -5.10 -12.68 0.48
C GLN A 68 -3.63 -13.11 0.52
N ASP A 69 -3.27 -14.11 1.33
CA ASP A 69 -1.88 -14.54 1.54
C ASP A 69 -1.16 -14.85 0.22
N GLU A 70 -1.85 -15.54 -0.70
CA GLU A 70 -1.31 -15.92 -2.01
C GLU A 70 -0.86 -14.71 -2.86
N PHE A 71 -1.51 -13.54 -2.72
CA PHE A 71 -1.06 -12.33 -3.41
C PHE A 71 0.37 -11.94 -3.01
N TYR A 72 0.67 -11.96 -1.71
CA TYR A 72 1.98 -11.58 -1.19
C TYR A 72 3.02 -12.66 -1.46
N GLU A 73 2.65 -13.94 -1.37
CA GLU A 73 3.50 -15.06 -1.77
C GLU A 73 3.90 -14.96 -3.25
N LEU A 74 2.94 -14.69 -4.14
CA LEU A 74 3.21 -14.47 -5.56
C LEU A 74 4.09 -13.23 -5.80
N CYS A 75 3.88 -12.14 -5.06
CA CYS A 75 4.74 -10.96 -5.16
C CYS A 75 6.18 -11.26 -4.74
N ASP A 76 6.37 -12.05 -3.68
CA ASP A 76 7.68 -12.51 -3.23
C ASP A 76 8.36 -13.40 -4.29
N GLU A 77 7.63 -14.36 -4.86
CA GLU A 77 8.12 -15.29 -5.88
C GLU A 77 8.50 -14.58 -7.19
N LEU A 78 7.65 -13.65 -7.64
CA LEU A 78 7.81 -12.93 -8.91
C LEU A 78 8.74 -11.72 -8.81
N GLY A 79 9.15 -11.33 -7.60
CA GLY A 79 9.99 -10.15 -7.38
C GLY A 79 9.25 -8.83 -7.60
N ILE A 80 7.96 -8.78 -7.28
CA ILE A 80 7.13 -7.57 -7.33
C ILE A 80 7.16 -6.91 -5.95
N MET A 81 7.68 -5.69 -5.85
CA MET A 81 7.67 -4.93 -4.62
C MET A 81 6.26 -4.41 -4.32
N VAL A 82 5.93 -4.28 -3.04
CA VAL A 82 4.63 -3.85 -2.55
C VAL A 82 4.78 -2.59 -1.70
N TRP A 83 4.13 -1.52 -2.13
CA TRP A 83 3.79 -0.38 -1.28
C TRP A 83 2.45 -0.70 -0.61
N GLN A 84 2.45 -0.93 0.70
CA GLN A 84 1.27 -1.36 1.43
C GLN A 84 0.64 -0.20 2.20
N ASP A 85 -0.54 0.25 1.77
CA ASP A 85 -1.36 1.13 2.60
C ASP A 85 -2.07 0.33 3.71
N PHE A 86 -2.40 0.96 4.83
CA PHE A 86 -3.50 0.49 5.70
C PHE A 86 -4.84 0.88 5.08
N MET A 87 -5.93 0.20 5.50
CA MET A 87 -7.25 0.34 4.86
C MET A 87 -8.03 1.59 5.28
N PHE A 88 -7.37 2.75 5.15
CA PHE A 88 -7.91 4.07 5.38
C PHE A 88 -7.71 4.91 4.10
N ALA A 89 -8.77 5.45 3.50
CA ALA A 89 -8.67 6.16 2.23
C ALA A 89 -9.73 7.25 2.05
N CYS A 90 -9.27 8.44 1.65
CA CYS A 90 -10.10 9.58 1.26
C CYS A 90 -11.22 9.91 2.26
N ALA A 91 -10.99 9.70 3.56
CA ALA A 91 -12.00 9.92 4.59
C ALA A 91 -11.40 10.36 5.93
N LEU A 92 -12.22 11.04 6.72
CA LEU A 92 -11.98 11.21 8.15
C LEU A 92 -12.50 9.99 8.90
N TYR A 93 -11.73 9.54 9.89
CA TYR A 93 -12.08 8.38 10.70
C TYR A 93 -12.38 8.81 12.14
N PRO A 94 -13.33 8.14 12.81
CA PRO A 94 -13.64 8.45 14.20
C PRO A 94 -12.47 8.08 15.12
N THR A 95 -12.45 8.67 16.30
CA THR A 95 -11.42 8.46 17.32
C THR A 95 -12.00 8.01 18.66
N ASP A 96 -13.25 7.54 18.67
CA ASP A 96 -13.83 6.93 19.86
C ASP A 96 -13.09 5.62 20.21
N GLN A 97 -13.13 5.27 21.50
CA GLN A 97 -12.34 4.15 22.00
C GLN A 97 -12.70 2.82 21.34
N GLY A 98 -13.98 2.59 21.02
CA GLY A 98 -14.43 1.36 20.38
C GLY A 98 -13.83 1.19 18.98
N PHE A 99 -13.85 2.27 18.19
CA PHE A 99 -13.19 2.27 16.88
C PHE A 99 -11.68 2.08 16.98
N LEU A 100 -11.01 2.82 17.88
CA LEU A 100 -9.55 2.71 18.05
C LEU A 100 -9.11 1.33 18.55
N ASP A 101 -9.90 0.66 19.38
CA ASP A 101 -9.62 -0.71 19.82
C ASP A 101 -9.73 -1.71 18.68
N SER A 102 -10.73 -1.54 17.80
CA SER A 102 -10.88 -2.34 16.57
C SER A 102 -9.68 -2.12 15.63
N VAL A 103 -9.30 -0.87 15.36
CA VAL A 103 -8.14 -0.54 14.51
C VAL A 103 -6.84 -1.10 15.09
N ARG A 104 -6.65 -1.02 16.41
CA ARG A 104 -5.45 -1.57 17.06
C ARG A 104 -5.36 -3.08 16.87
N ALA A 105 -6.49 -3.80 16.99
CA ALA A 105 -6.53 -5.25 16.76
C ALA A 105 -6.23 -5.58 15.29
N GLU A 106 -6.85 -4.86 14.35
CA GLU A 106 -6.65 -5.01 12.91
C GLU A 106 -5.19 -4.79 12.51
N VAL A 107 -4.62 -3.62 12.83
CA VAL A 107 -3.24 -3.25 12.47
C VAL A 107 -2.25 -4.24 13.10
N ALA A 108 -2.44 -4.62 14.36
CA ALA A 108 -1.57 -5.58 15.02
C ALA A 108 -1.63 -6.97 14.36
N TYR A 109 -2.80 -7.41 13.91
CA TYR A 109 -2.96 -8.66 13.18
C TYR A 109 -2.26 -8.58 11.81
N GLN A 110 -2.57 -7.55 11.01
CA GLN A 110 -2.07 -7.45 9.64
C GLN A 110 -0.55 -7.27 9.59
N ILE A 111 0.03 -6.44 10.46
CA ILE A 111 1.50 -6.33 10.55
C ILE A 111 2.12 -7.69 10.93
N LYS A 112 1.53 -8.43 11.88
CA LYS A 112 2.06 -9.75 12.26
C LYS A 112 1.99 -10.75 11.11
N ARG A 113 0.89 -10.75 10.36
CA ARG A 113 0.69 -11.62 9.18
C ARG A 113 1.66 -11.29 8.07
N LEU A 114 1.85 -10.00 7.78
CA LEU A 114 2.45 -9.56 6.51
C LEU A 114 3.93 -9.17 6.59
N LYS A 115 4.47 -8.82 7.76
CA LYS A 115 5.85 -8.29 7.90
C LYS A 115 6.97 -9.24 7.44
N SER A 116 6.69 -10.53 7.24
CA SER A 116 7.67 -11.51 6.79
C SER A 116 7.83 -11.54 5.27
N HIS A 117 6.95 -10.90 4.51
CA HIS A 117 7.03 -10.84 3.05
C HIS A 117 8.10 -9.82 2.61
N PRO A 118 9.18 -10.25 1.96
CA PRO A 118 10.21 -9.34 1.45
C PRO A 118 9.70 -8.41 0.34
N SER A 119 8.59 -8.74 -0.32
CA SER A 119 7.94 -7.85 -1.30
C SER A 119 7.54 -6.51 -0.67
N ILE A 120 7.12 -6.47 0.60
CA ILE A 120 6.67 -5.22 1.23
C ILE A 120 7.86 -4.31 1.55
N ILE A 121 7.96 -3.18 0.83
CA ILE A 121 9.06 -2.22 0.96
C ILE A 121 8.72 -0.99 1.80
N ILE A 122 7.42 -0.72 2.01
CA ILE A 122 6.94 0.41 2.82
C ILE A 122 5.53 0.15 3.36
N TRP A 123 5.29 0.65 4.58
CA TRP A 123 3.97 0.77 5.18
C TRP A 123 3.51 2.23 5.09
N SER A 124 2.30 2.44 4.58
CA SER A 124 1.70 3.75 4.36
C SER A 124 0.41 3.87 5.16
N GLY A 125 0.28 4.94 5.96
CA GLY A 125 -0.78 5.05 6.96
C GLY A 125 -2.20 5.14 6.39
N ASN A 126 -2.36 5.73 5.21
CA ASN A 126 -3.64 5.96 4.54
C ASN A 126 -3.42 6.41 3.09
N ASN A 127 -4.52 6.54 2.35
CA ASN A 127 -4.57 7.23 1.07
C ASN A 127 -5.16 8.65 1.24
N GLU A 128 -4.38 9.67 0.87
CA GLU A 128 -4.79 11.08 0.68
C GLU A 128 -5.35 11.84 1.90
N ASN A 129 -5.45 11.24 3.09
CA ASN A 129 -6.10 11.93 4.22
C ASN A 129 -5.31 13.17 4.69
N GLU A 130 -3.98 13.16 4.58
CA GLU A 130 -3.15 14.33 4.89
C GLU A 130 -3.43 15.49 3.92
N GLU A 131 -3.48 15.19 2.62
CA GLU A 131 -3.83 16.18 1.59
C GLU A 131 -5.27 16.68 1.78
N ALA A 132 -6.21 15.78 2.06
CA ALA A 132 -7.61 16.12 2.27
C ALA A 132 -7.81 17.09 3.46
N LEU A 133 -7.01 16.93 4.53
CA LEU A 133 -6.98 17.86 5.66
C LEU A 133 -6.36 19.20 5.26
N MET A 134 -5.20 19.18 4.60
CA MET A 134 -4.51 20.40 4.14
C MET A 134 -5.38 21.24 3.20
N MET A 135 -6.08 20.57 2.28
CA MET A 135 -6.93 21.18 1.25
C MET A 135 -8.38 21.36 1.68
N ASN A 136 -8.71 21.02 2.93
CA ASN A 136 -10.04 21.13 3.54
C ASN A 136 -11.19 20.50 2.72
N TRP A 137 -11.00 19.28 2.20
CA TRP A 137 -11.99 18.58 1.37
C TRP A 137 -13.35 18.36 2.09
N TYR A 138 -13.32 18.28 3.42
CA TYR A 138 -14.51 18.00 4.23
C TYR A 138 -15.14 19.25 4.84
N TYR A 139 -14.69 20.45 4.43
CA TYR A 139 -15.20 21.74 4.93
C TYR A 139 -15.21 21.83 6.46
N ILE A 140 -14.14 21.34 7.09
CA ILE A 140 -13.96 21.39 8.53
C ILE A 140 -13.60 22.84 8.90
N SER A 141 -14.28 23.38 9.90
CA SER A 141 -13.92 24.68 10.47
C SER A 141 -12.70 24.51 11.38
N ILE A 142 -11.57 25.10 11.00
CA ILE A 142 -10.40 25.20 11.87
C ILE A 142 -10.62 26.44 12.75
N THR A 143 -11.14 26.22 13.96
CA THR A 143 -11.12 27.21 15.05
C THR A 143 -9.78 27.20 15.76
#